data_AF-A0A945VCR9-F1
#
_entry.id   AF-A0A945VCR9-F1
#
_cell.length_a   1.000
_cell.length_b   1.000
_cell.length_c   1.000
_cell.angle_alpha   90.00
_cell.angle_beta   90.00
_cell.angle_gamma   90.00
#
_symmetry.space_group_name_H-M   'P 1'
#
loop_
_entity.id
_entity.type
_entity.pdbx_description
1 polymer ?
#
loop_
_entity_poly.entity_id
_entity_poly.type
_entity_poly.pdbx_seq_one_letter_code
_entity_poly.pdbx_strand_id
1 'polypeptide(L)'
;MLNLYSIKFNLSGKVNTLVWALYILISSAVVGGFHNNPITITNIIMVFVWMNLMNLPQSTNKIITIYNSSFLIGLAALLFPVLIFLVLLVWLTIFVHRVMNLRFLVVSLVGIATPFFFIMVWFFFTGNLHEQLFNLISYFKISTEIPIFDNVLNITSIAIITILTLMSVFGVLAMLSEQNINTRRNLLIVVLFFVINTAILVVFNTNIEFLLTLLIPIVLLITYWLNQVRRPKVYNIILTILLLLILVNQYYTRLPNFIP
;
A
#
# COMPACT_ATOMS: atom_id res chain seq x y z
N MET A 1 14.41 -0.15 4.73
CA MET A 1 14.17 1.12 4.00
C MET A 1 12.92 1.86 4.48
N LEU A 2 11.74 1.22 4.55
CA LEU A 2 10.49 1.85 5.01
C LEU A 2 10.62 2.63 6.33
N ASN A 3 11.35 2.07 7.31
CA ASN A 3 11.56 2.70 8.61
C ASN A 3 12.38 4.00 8.55
N LEU A 4 13.49 4.02 7.78
CA LEU A 4 14.32 5.21 7.59
C LEU A 4 13.51 6.36 6.98
N TYR A 5 12.59 6.04 6.07
CA TYR A 5 11.74 7.04 5.43
C TYR A 5 10.61 7.52 6.34
N SER A 6 10.02 6.65 7.15
CA SER A 6 9.05 7.07 8.17
C SER A 6 9.67 8.08 9.15
N ILE A 7 10.91 7.85 9.57
CA ILE A 7 11.66 8.80 10.41
C ILE A 7 11.94 10.11 9.64
N LYS A 8 12.39 10.03 8.38
CA LYS A 8 12.67 11.21 7.54
C LYS A 8 11.46 12.12 7.35
N PHE A 9 10.27 11.54 7.22
CA PHE A 9 9.03 12.28 7.01
C PHE A 9 8.26 12.61 8.29
N ASN A 10 8.88 12.41 9.47
CA ASN A 10 8.28 12.62 10.79
C ASN A 10 6.96 11.84 11.01
N LEU A 11 6.86 10.67 10.38
CA LEU A 11 5.74 9.73 10.55
C LEU A 11 6.03 8.72 11.67
N SER A 12 7.30 8.57 12.08
CA SER A 12 7.68 7.89 13.31
C SER A 12 8.62 8.77 14.15
N GLY A 13 8.64 8.54 15.46
CA GLY A 13 9.55 9.22 16.37
C GLY A 13 11.02 9.00 16.01
N LYS A 14 11.91 9.91 16.45
CA LYS A 14 13.36 9.82 16.23
C LYS A 14 13.86 8.48 16.77
N VAL A 15 14.34 7.61 15.88
CA VAL A 15 14.90 6.25 16.19
C VAL A 15 13.86 5.19 16.56
N ASN A 16 12.68 5.19 15.92
CA ASN A 16 11.70 4.13 16.14
C ASN A 16 11.88 2.94 15.16
N THR A 17 11.95 1.70 15.64
CA THR A 17 12.01 0.45 14.82
C THR A 17 10.65 -0.19 14.57
N LEU A 18 9.60 0.35 15.18
CA LEU A 18 8.22 -0.16 15.18
C LEU A 18 7.64 -0.34 13.78
N VAL A 19 7.96 0.54 12.84
CA VAL A 19 7.53 0.41 11.42
C VAL A 19 7.97 -0.93 10.84
N TRP A 20 9.21 -1.35 11.10
CA TRP A 20 9.73 -2.60 10.56
C TRP A 20 9.16 -3.81 11.27
N ALA A 21 9.03 -3.74 12.61
CA ALA A 21 8.43 -4.81 13.41
C ALA A 21 6.97 -5.07 13.01
N LEU A 22 6.15 -4.01 12.87
CA LEU A 22 4.77 -4.14 12.42
C LEU A 22 4.67 -4.61 10.97
N TYR A 23 5.55 -4.16 10.08
CA TYR A 23 5.56 -4.64 8.71
C TYR A 23 5.77 -6.15 8.65
N ILE A 24 6.77 -6.66 9.37
CA ILE A 24 7.03 -8.10 9.43
C ILE A 24 5.84 -8.84 10.05
N LEU A 25 5.34 -8.39 11.20
CA LEU A 25 4.22 -9.04 11.88
C LEU A 25 2.98 -9.11 10.98
N ILE A 26 2.51 -7.97 10.47
CA ILE A 26 1.28 -7.94 9.67
C ILE A 26 1.49 -8.69 8.35
N SER A 27 2.66 -8.60 7.72
CA SER A 27 2.96 -9.40 6.52
C SER A 27 2.94 -10.90 6.79
N SER A 28 3.45 -11.34 7.95
CA SER A 28 3.45 -12.73 8.37
C SER A 28 2.05 -13.26 8.74
N ALA A 29 1.10 -12.37 9.01
CA ALA A 29 -0.30 -12.71 9.25
C ALA A 29 -1.05 -13.05 7.95
N VAL A 30 -0.58 -12.53 6.80
CA VAL A 30 -1.14 -12.83 5.48
C VAL A 30 -0.55 -14.15 4.99
N VAL A 31 -1.12 -15.27 5.46
CA VAL A 31 -0.71 -16.62 5.08
C VAL A 31 -0.96 -16.84 3.59
N GLY A 32 0.10 -17.21 2.84
CA GLY A 32 0.04 -17.51 1.40
C GLY A 32 0.59 -16.43 0.46
N GLY A 33 0.74 -15.18 0.91
CA GLY A 33 1.12 -14.06 0.03
C GLY A 33 2.60 -13.97 -0.39
N PHE A 34 3.48 -14.78 0.21
CA PHE A 34 4.93 -14.75 -0.04
C PHE A 34 5.47 -15.90 -0.89
N HIS A 35 4.60 -16.77 -1.42
CA HIS A 35 5.03 -17.61 -2.55
C HIS A 35 5.36 -16.71 -3.75
N ASN A 36 6.26 -17.14 -4.64
CA ASN A 36 6.90 -16.34 -5.69
C ASN A 36 5.90 -15.66 -6.65
N ASN A 37 5.23 -14.63 -6.14
CA ASN A 37 4.08 -14.00 -6.73
C ASN A 37 4.48 -12.59 -7.16
N PRO A 38 4.08 -12.15 -8.37
CA PRO A 38 4.30 -10.79 -8.85
C PRO A 38 3.92 -9.67 -7.84
N ILE A 39 3.01 -9.93 -6.88
CA ILE A 39 2.63 -8.96 -5.83
C ILE A 39 3.81 -8.60 -4.91
N THR A 40 4.73 -9.52 -4.64
CA THR A 40 5.88 -9.23 -3.77
C THR A 40 6.81 -8.19 -4.41
N ILE A 41 7.06 -8.29 -5.71
CA ILE A 41 7.82 -7.32 -6.50
C ILE A 41 7.07 -5.98 -6.54
N THR A 42 5.75 -6.04 -6.75
CA THR A 42 4.87 -4.88 -6.74
C THR A 42 4.99 -4.10 -5.42
N ASN A 43 5.02 -4.79 -4.28
CA ASN A 43 5.20 -4.15 -2.98
C ASN A 43 6.51 -3.37 -2.85
N ILE A 44 7.61 -3.90 -3.40
CA ILE A 44 8.90 -3.20 -3.41
C ILE A 44 8.78 -1.91 -4.24
N ILE A 45 8.18 -2.00 -5.44
CA ILE A 45 7.92 -0.83 -6.30
C ILE A 45 7.07 0.20 -5.56
N MET A 46 6.03 -0.24 -4.85
CA MET A 46 5.13 0.64 -4.09
C MET A 46 5.82 1.40 -2.95
N VAL A 47 6.87 0.85 -2.33
CA VAL A 47 7.69 1.58 -1.36
C VAL A 47 8.42 2.76 -2.02
N PHE A 48 8.91 2.58 -3.25
CA PHE A 48 9.56 3.66 -4.01
C PHE A 48 8.56 4.72 -4.50
N VAL A 49 7.36 4.29 -4.95
CA VAL A 49 6.26 5.21 -5.28
C VAL A 49 5.94 6.10 -4.08
N TRP A 50 5.71 5.47 -2.92
CA TRP A 50 5.44 6.17 -1.66
C TRP A 50 6.53 7.19 -1.32
N MET A 51 7.80 6.79 -1.42
CA MET A 51 8.95 7.65 -1.12
C MET A 51 8.98 8.89 -2.02
N ASN A 52 8.76 8.73 -3.32
CA ASN A 52 8.77 9.85 -4.26
C ASN A 52 7.60 10.80 -3.99
N LEU A 53 6.41 10.28 -3.69
CA LEU A 53 5.23 11.09 -3.36
C LEU A 53 5.44 11.93 -2.10
N MET A 54 6.00 11.35 -1.04
CA MET A 54 6.31 12.08 0.20
C MET A 54 7.42 13.12 0.03
N ASN A 55 8.35 12.90 -0.89
CA ASN A 55 9.47 13.80 -1.15
C ASN A 55 9.09 14.96 -2.10
N LEU A 56 7.90 14.93 -2.71
CA LEU A 56 7.43 15.95 -3.64
C LEU A 56 7.57 17.40 -3.13
N PRO A 57 7.20 17.77 -1.90
CA PRO A 57 7.33 19.14 -1.42
C PRO A 57 8.78 19.60 -1.27
N GLN A 58 9.73 18.68 -1.06
CA GLN A 58 11.16 18.98 -0.85
C GLN A 58 11.99 18.80 -2.13
N SER A 59 11.41 18.23 -3.18
CA SER A 59 12.11 17.96 -4.43
C SER A 59 12.51 19.25 -5.16
N THR A 60 13.77 19.32 -5.59
CA THR A 60 14.28 20.39 -6.45
C THR A 60 13.63 20.37 -7.83
N ASN A 61 13.41 19.16 -8.36
CA ASN A 61 12.73 18.95 -9.64
C ASN A 61 11.46 18.10 -9.47
N LYS A 62 10.34 18.79 -9.22
CA LYS A 62 9.01 18.19 -9.04
C LYS A 62 8.55 17.41 -10.27
N ILE A 63 8.92 17.82 -11.48
CA ILE A 63 8.55 17.14 -12.73
C ILE A 63 9.12 15.72 -12.73
N ILE A 64 10.41 15.58 -12.43
CA ILE A 64 11.08 14.27 -12.39
C ILE A 64 10.49 13.41 -11.27
N THR A 65 10.22 13.98 -10.10
CA THR A 65 9.62 13.22 -8.99
C THR A 65 8.23 12.67 -9.33
N ILE A 66 7.39 13.48 -10.00
CA ILE A 66 6.05 13.06 -10.44
C ILE A 66 6.16 12.01 -11.55
N TYR A 67 7.01 12.25 -12.55
CA TYR A 67 7.28 11.27 -13.61
C TYR A 67 7.73 9.93 -13.05
N ASN A 68 8.72 9.92 -12.15
CA ASN A 68 9.24 8.68 -11.55
C ASN A 68 8.17 7.94 -10.74
N SER A 69 7.35 8.68 -9.97
CA SER A 69 6.25 8.08 -9.20
C SER A 69 5.24 7.41 -10.14
N SER A 70 4.83 8.11 -11.18
CA SER A 70 3.88 7.65 -12.18
C SER A 70 4.43 6.50 -13.04
N PHE A 71 5.70 6.56 -13.43
CA PHE A 71 6.39 5.49 -14.15
C PHE A 71 6.45 4.20 -13.33
N LEU A 72 6.78 4.30 -12.05
CA LEU A 72 6.78 3.16 -11.13
C LEU A 72 5.38 2.58 -10.93
N ILE A 73 4.34 3.43 -10.85
CA ILE A 73 2.93 2.95 -10.85
C ILE A 73 2.60 2.24 -12.15
N GLY A 74 3.03 2.75 -13.31
CA GLY A 74 2.86 2.08 -14.60
C GLY A 74 3.54 0.72 -14.65
N LEU A 75 4.75 0.58 -14.10
CA LEU A 75 5.44 -0.70 -13.97
C LEU A 75 4.72 -1.67 -13.04
N ALA A 76 4.23 -1.18 -11.90
CA ALA A 76 3.40 -1.98 -10.99
C ALA A 76 2.10 -2.42 -11.67
N ALA A 77 1.50 -1.56 -12.49
CA ALA A 77 0.29 -1.88 -13.26
C ALA A 77 0.52 -2.92 -14.36
N LEU A 78 1.75 -3.07 -14.89
CA LEU A 78 2.04 -4.19 -15.79
C LEU A 78 1.98 -5.55 -15.08
N LEU A 79 2.28 -5.59 -13.77
CA LEU A 79 2.17 -6.80 -12.96
C LEU A 79 0.73 -7.03 -12.46
N PHE A 80 0.06 -5.96 -12.01
CA PHE A 80 -1.34 -5.97 -11.59
C PHE A 80 -2.08 -4.78 -12.21
N PRO A 81 -2.79 -4.96 -13.33
CA PRO A 81 -3.40 -3.87 -14.12
C PRO A 81 -4.24 -2.89 -13.31
N VAL A 82 -4.94 -3.38 -12.29
CA VAL A 82 -5.81 -2.59 -11.42
C VAL A 82 -5.05 -1.52 -10.64
N LEU A 83 -3.74 -1.65 -10.44
CA LEU A 83 -2.93 -0.63 -9.77
C LEU A 83 -2.79 0.67 -10.56
N ILE A 84 -3.19 0.70 -11.84
CA ILE A 84 -3.22 1.93 -12.64
C ILE A 84 -4.05 3.04 -11.96
N PHE A 85 -5.07 2.69 -11.18
CA PHE A 85 -5.91 3.63 -10.44
C PHE A 85 -5.15 4.39 -9.33
N LEU A 86 -3.96 3.94 -8.94
CA LEU A 86 -3.07 4.70 -8.06
C LEU A 86 -2.55 6.00 -8.69
N VAL A 87 -2.79 6.24 -9.99
CA VAL A 87 -2.63 7.57 -10.57
C VAL A 87 -3.41 8.65 -9.81
N LEU A 88 -4.58 8.31 -9.27
CA LEU A 88 -5.39 9.21 -8.46
C LEU A 88 -4.63 9.65 -7.21
N LEU A 89 -3.82 8.76 -6.62
CA LEU A 89 -2.98 9.10 -5.48
C LEU A 89 -1.93 10.15 -5.86
N VAL A 90 -1.34 10.06 -7.06
CA VAL A 90 -0.39 11.07 -7.56
C VAL A 90 -1.08 12.43 -7.68
N TRP A 91 -2.28 12.45 -8.28
CA TRP A 91 -3.04 13.69 -8.45
C TRP A 91 -3.46 14.31 -7.12
N LEU A 92 -3.95 13.49 -6.19
CA LEU A 92 -4.29 13.95 -4.85
C LEU A 92 -3.05 14.43 -4.08
N THR A 93 -1.89 13.79 -4.26
CA THR A 93 -0.63 14.24 -3.65
C THR A 93 -0.23 15.62 -4.17
N ILE A 94 -0.36 15.87 -5.48
CA ILE A 94 -0.13 17.18 -6.10
C ILE A 94 -1.07 18.23 -5.50
N PHE A 95 -2.35 17.88 -5.35
CA PHE A 95 -3.38 18.75 -4.78
C PHE A 95 -3.12 19.06 -3.29
N VAL A 96 -2.87 18.04 -2.47
CA VAL A 96 -2.63 18.16 -1.02
C VAL A 96 -1.37 18.98 -0.72
N HIS A 97 -0.31 18.81 -1.52
CA HIS A 97 0.89 19.64 -1.38
C HIS A 97 0.76 21.04 -1.97
N ARG A 98 -0.39 21.38 -2.58
CA ARG A 98 -0.65 22.66 -3.25
C ARG A 98 0.39 22.99 -4.33
N VAL A 99 0.85 21.96 -5.04
CA VAL A 99 1.79 22.12 -6.17
C VAL A 99 1.04 21.99 -7.50
N MET A 100 -0.26 22.28 -7.53
CA MET A 100 -1.11 22.04 -8.68
C MET A 100 -0.62 22.81 -9.92
N ASN A 101 -0.32 22.07 -10.98
CA ASN A 101 -0.02 22.60 -12.30
C ASN A 101 -0.50 21.58 -13.35
N LEU A 102 -1.15 22.02 -14.42
CA LEU A 102 -1.58 21.15 -15.52
C LEU A 102 -0.42 20.34 -16.09
N ARG A 103 0.78 20.94 -16.18
CA ARG A 103 1.99 20.25 -16.65
C ARG A 103 2.29 19.01 -15.81
N PHE A 104 2.04 19.04 -14.50
CA PHE A 104 2.28 17.90 -13.63
C PHE A 104 1.27 16.78 -13.83
N LEU A 105 0.01 17.10 -14.12
CA LEU A 105 -0.99 16.10 -14.50
C LEU A 105 -0.61 15.41 -15.81
N VAL A 106 -0.22 16.19 -16.83
CA VAL A 106 0.25 15.62 -18.10
C VAL A 106 1.47 14.73 -17.90
N VAL A 107 2.47 15.19 -17.12
CA VAL A 107 3.67 14.39 -16.82
C VAL A 107 3.31 13.09 -16.10
N SER A 108 2.34 13.10 -15.20
CA SER A 108 1.89 11.89 -14.51
C SER A 108 1.25 10.87 -15.47
N LEU A 109 0.46 11.35 -16.45
CA LEU A 109 -0.14 10.50 -17.48
C LEU A 109 0.93 9.92 -18.42
N VAL A 110 1.88 10.74 -18.85
CA VAL A 110 3.02 10.29 -19.68
C VAL A 110 3.87 9.26 -18.94
N GLY A 111 4.13 9.46 -17.64
CA GLY A 111 4.87 8.50 -16.82
C GLY A 111 4.21 7.12 -16.79
N ILE A 112 2.90 7.07 -16.57
CA ILE A 112 2.15 5.79 -16.58
C ILE A 112 2.07 5.19 -17.98
N ALA A 113 1.85 6.01 -19.01
CA ALA A 113 1.75 5.53 -20.38
C ALA A 113 3.06 4.92 -20.88
N THR A 114 4.21 5.33 -20.34
CA THR A 114 5.54 4.92 -20.83
C THR A 114 5.74 3.39 -20.75
N PRO A 115 5.58 2.70 -19.60
CA PRO A 115 5.66 1.23 -19.54
C PRO A 115 4.67 0.51 -20.47
N PHE A 116 3.42 1.00 -20.56
CA PHE A 116 2.41 0.42 -21.43
C PHE A 116 2.75 0.58 -22.91
N PHE A 117 3.34 1.71 -23.30
CA PHE A 117 3.80 1.92 -24.67
C PHE A 117 4.87 0.90 -25.06
N PHE A 118 5.87 0.69 -24.20
CA PHE A 118 6.93 -0.28 -24.48
C PHE A 118 6.41 -1.72 -24.60
N ILE A 119 5.50 -2.15 -23.71
CA ILE A 119 4.94 -3.51 -23.79
C ILE A 119 4.01 -3.68 -25.01
N MET A 120 3.24 -2.65 -25.38
CA MET A 120 2.38 -2.70 -26.57
C MET A 120 3.21 -2.83 -27.85
N VAL A 121 4.32 -2.09 -27.96
CA VAL A 121 5.25 -2.24 -29.08
C VAL A 121 5.81 -3.66 -29.13
N TRP A 122 6.20 -4.23 -27.99
CA TRP A 122 6.66 -5.61 -27.92
C TRP A 122 5.59 -6.64 -28.37
N PHE A 123 4.34 -6.46 -27.94
CA PHE A 123 3.24 -7.33 -28.36
C PHE A 123 2.87 -7.17 -29.85
N PHE A 124 3.05 -5.97 -30.41
CA PHE A 124 2.92 -5.75 -31.84
C PHE A 124 3.98 -6.55 -32.63
N PHE A 125 5.25 -6.50 -32.20
CA PHE A 125 6.33 -7.25 -32.84
C PHE A 125 6.17 -8.78 -32.73
N THR A 126 5.59 -9.27 -31.64
CA THR A 126 5.35 -10.71 -31.42
C THR A 126 4.04 -11.22 -32.02
N GLY A 127 3.23 -10.35 -32.63
CA GLY A 127 1.95 -10.71 -33.27
C GLY A 127 0.80 -10.99 -32.31
N ASN A 128 1.01 -10.89 -30.99
CA ASN A 128 0.03 -11.26 -29.95
C ASN A 128 -0.74 -10.06 -29.36
N LEU A 129 -0.70 -8.90 -30.00
CA LEU A 129 -1.27 -7.66 -29.46
C LEU A 129 -2.74 -7.80 -29.07
N HIS A 130 -3.58 -8.38 -29.92
CA HIS A 130 -5.02 -8.48 -29.67
C HIS A 130 -5.34 -9.35 -28.46
N GLU A 131 -4.68 -10.51 -28.35
CA GLU A 131 -4.87 -11.45 -27.23
C GLU A 131 -4.44 -10.82 -25.90
N GLN A 132 -3.25 -10.19 -25.88
CA GLN A 132 -2.73 -9.57 -24.67
C GLN A 132 -3.54 -8.33 -24.23
N LEU A 133 -4.08 -7.57 -25.18
CA LEU A 133 -4.94 -6.43 -24.88
C LEU A 133 -6.27 -6.89 -24.28
N PHE A 134 -6.85 -7.99 -24.82
CA PHE A 134 -8.05 -8.59 -24.25
C PHE A 134 -7.81 -9.11 -22.84
N ASN A 135 -6.68 -9.77 -22.60
CA ASN A 135 -6.28 -10.22 -21.26
C ASN A 135 -6.14 -9.04 -20.30
N LEU A 136 -5.48 -7.95 -20.68
CA LEU A 136 -5.36 -6.73 -19.87
C LEU A 136 -6.73 -6.14 -19.51
N ILE A 137 -7.66 -6.06 -20.47
CA ILE A 137 -9.01 -5.54 -20.23
C ILE A 137 -9.78 -6.46 -19.27
N SER A 138 -9.54 -7.77 -19.31
CA SER A 138 -10.23 -8.73 -18.44
C SER A 138 -9.96 -8.50 -16.94
N TYR A 139 -8.81 -7.92 -16.57
CA TYR A 139 -8.48 -7.55 -15.18
C TYR A 139 -9.32 -6.37 -14.64
N PHE A 140 -9.98 -5.59 -15.52
CA PHE A 140 -10.84 -4.48 -15.12
C PHE A 140 -12.32 -4.85 -15.00
N LYS A 141 -12.64 -6.15 -15.05
CA LYS A 141 -14.01 -6.60 -14.80
C LYS A 141 -14.39 -6.32 -13.35
N ILE A 142 -15.45 -5.54 -13.17
CA ILE A 142 -16.05 -5.31 -11.86
C ILE A 142 -16.79 -6.60 -11.47
N SER A 143 -16.41 -7.14 -10.34
CA SER A 143 -17.03 -8.33 -9.75
C SER A 143 -17.88 -7.91 -8.56
N THR A 144 -19.08 -8.48 -8.46
CA THR A 144 -20.00 -8.28 -7.32
C THR A 144 -19.83 -9.32 -6.22
N GLU A 145 -18.85 -10.22 -6.37
CA GLU A 145 -18.59 -11.29 -5.41
C GLU A 145 -17.80 -10.76 -4.22
N ILE A 146 -18.19 -11.20 -3.02
CA ILE A 146 -17.47 -10.90 -1.78
C ILE A 146 -16.34 -11.93 -1.66
N PRO A 147 -15.10 -11.53 -1.36
CA PRO A 147 -14.01 -12.48 -1.17
C PRO A 147 -14.33 -13.40 0.02
N ILE A 148 -14.42 -14.70 -0.24
CA ILE A 148 -14.69 -15.73 0.77
C ILE A 148 -13.35 -16.13 1.40
N PHE A 149 -13.28 -16.13 2.73
CA PHE A 149 -12.11 -16.58 3.48
C PHE A 149 -12.39 -17.97 4.07
N ASP A 150 -11.58 -18.95 3.69
CA ASP A 150 -11.87 -20.36 3.98
C ASP A 150 -11.56 -20.82 5.42
N ASN A 151 -10.91 -19.99 6.25
CA ASN A 151 -10.43 -20.41 7.57
C ASN A 151 -10.78 -19.43 8.71
N VAL A 152 -11.43 -19.95 9.77
CA VAL A 152 -11.91 -19.17 10.93
C VAL A 152 -10.79 -18.40 11.63
N LEU A 153 -9.57 -18.94 11.68
CA LEU A 153 -8.42 -18.28 12.31
C LEU A 153 -7.78 -17.19 11.42
N ASN A 154 -7.93 -17.29 10.10
CA ASN A 154 -7.60 -16.19 9.20
C ASN A 154 -8.60 -15.05 9.37
N ILE A 155 -9.89 -15.36 9.53
CA ILE A 155 -10.94 -14.36 9.77
C ILE A 155 -10.67 -13.58 11.06
N THR A 156 -10.29 -14.24 12.16
CA THR A 156 -9.99 -13.54 13.42
C THR A 156 -8.74 -12.65 13.33
N SER A 157 -7.68 -13.13 12.70
CA SER A 157 -6.45 -12.36 12.49
C SER A 157 -6.70 -11.12 11.63
N ILE A 158 -7.44 -11.28 10.52
CA ILE A 158 -7.83 -10.19 9.63
C ILE A 158 -8.75 -9.22 10.37
N ALA A 159 -9.73 -9.70 11.14
CA ALA A 159 -10.64 -8.86 11.91
C ALA A 159 -9.91 -7.95 12.92
N ILE A 160 -8.87 -8.46 13.58
CA ILE A 160 -8.08 -7.66 14.52
C ILE A 160 -7.25 -6.61 13.80
N ILE A 161 -6.60 -6.99 12.68
CA ILE A 161 -5.86 -6.04 11.86
C ILE A 161 -6.80 -4.96 11.33
N THR A 162 -7.99 -5.31 10.84
CA THR A 162 -8.96 -4.32 10.34
C THR A 162 -9.43 -3.39 11.46
N ILE A 163 -9.80 -3.90 12.64
CA ILE A 163 -10.17 -3.07 13.80
C ILE A 163 -9.02 -2.12 14.16
N LEU A 164 -7.80 -2.63 14.29
CA LEU A 164 -6.64 -1.81 14.63
C LEU A 164 -6.37 -0.74 13.57
N THR A 165 -6.51 -1.08 12.29
CA THR A 165 -6.37 -0.11 11.19
C THR A 165 -7.44 0.97 11.26
N LEU A 166 -8.71 0.62 11.50
CA LEU A 166 -9.79 1.60 11.63
C LEU A 166 -9.53 2.52 12.83
N MET A 167 -9.17 1.98 13.99
CA MET A 167 -8.78 2.77 15.15
C MET A 167 -7.63 3.74 14.83
N SER A 168 -6.61 3.25 14.10
CA SER A 168 -5.47 4.09 13.70
C SER A 168 -5.87 5.19 12.72
N VAL A 169 -6.75 4.91 11.75
CA VAL A 169 -7.26 5.89 10.79
C VAL A 169 -8.01 7.00 11.52
N PHE A 170 -9.00 6.64 12.34
CA PHE A 170 -9.78 7.63 13.08
C PHE A 170 -8.92 8.42 14.07
N GLY A 171 -7.97 7.75 14.75
CA GLY A 171 -7.02 8.41 15.64
C GLY A 171 -6.11 9.41 14.91
N VAL A 172 -5.56 9.03 13.76
CA VAL A 172 -4.76 9.94 12.92
C VAL A 172 -5.60 11.14 12.47
N LEU A 173 -6.82 10.90 11.97
CA LEU A 173 -7.72 11.96 11.50
C LEU A 173 -8.08 12.96 12.60
N ALA A 174 -8.36 12.48 13.81
CA ALA A 174 -8.68 13.34 14.96
C ALA A 174 -7.50 14.25 15.37
N MET A 175 -6.26 13.78 15.18
CA MET A 175 -5.05 14.50 15.58
C MET A 175 -4.47 15.40 14.48
N LEU A 176 -5.05 15.39 13.26
CA LEU A 176 -4.51 16.13 12.11
C LEU A 176 -4.38 17.64 12.36
N SER A 177 -5.31 18.25 13.13
CA SER A 177 -5.33 19.69 13.41
C SER A 177 -4.14 20.14 14.24
N GLU A 178 -3.63 19.28 15.12
CA GLU A 178 -2.52 19.55 16.04
C GLU A 178 -1.14 19.43 15.38
N GLN A 179 -1.10 18.90 14.14
CA GLN A 179 0.16 18.65 13.43
C GLN A 179 0.63 19.83 12.62
N ASN A 180 1.96 19.94 12.48
CA ASN A 180 2.59 20.87 11.55
C ASN A 180 2.08 20.66 10.11
N ILE A 181 2.10 21.72 9.30
CA ILE A 181 1.51 21.72 7.94
C ILE A 181 2.06 20.57 7.08
N ASN A 182 3.37 20.32 7.13
CA ASN A 182 4.00 19.28 6.33
C ASN A 182 3.63 17.86 6.80
N THR A 183 3.63 17.60 8.11
CA THR A 183 3.26 16.29 8.66
C THR A 183 1.78 16.00 8.45
N ARG A 184 0.92 17.01 8.63
CA ARG A 184 -0.51 16.91 8.32
C ARG A 184 -0.79 16.51 6.88
N ARG A 185 -0.09 17.13 5.92
CA ARG A 185 -0.22 16.80 4.49
C ARG A 185 0.25 15.38 4.19
N ASN A 186 1.40 14.97 4.74
CA ASN A 186 1.92 13.62 4.56
C ASN A 186 0.95 12.57 5.12
N LEU A 187 0.39 12.79 6.32
CA LEU A 187 -0.61 11.90 6.93
C LEU A 187 -1.89 11.79 6.09
N LEU A 188 -2.38 12.91 5.56
CA LEU A 188 -3.51 12.89 4.63
C LEU A 188 -3.22 12.02 3.40
N ILE A 189 -2.01 12.09 2.86
CA ILE A 189 -1.63 11.25 1.71
C ILE A 189 -1.53 9.76 2.12
N VAL A 190 -1.07 9.42 3.34
CA VAL A 190 -1.13 8.03 3.85
C VAL A 190 -2.58 7.55 3.89
N VAL A 191 -3.51 8.35 4.42
CA VAL A 191 -4.93 8.00 4.51
C VAL A 191 -5.54 7.83 3.12
N LEU A 192 -5.24 8.74 2.18
CA LEU A 192 -5.70 8.62 0.79
C LEU A 192 -5.12 7.39 0.11
N PHE A 193 -3.86 7.04 0.40
CA PHE A 193 -3.24 5.82 -0.09
C PHE A 193 -3.97 4.58 0.43
N PHE A 194 -4.32 4.54 1.71
CA PHE A 194 -5.15 3.48 2.27
C PHE A 194 -6.51 3.38 1.56
N VAL A 195 -7.24 4.49 1.46
CA VAL A 195 -8.60 4.54 0.88
C VAL A 195 -8.61 4.11 -0.59
N ILE A 196 -7.63 4.53 -1.39
CA ILE A 196 -7.58 4.14 -2.80
C ILE A 196 -7.28 2.65 -2.94
N ASN A 197 -6.36 2.08 -2.15
CA ASN A 197 -6.10 0.63 -2.22
C ASN A 197 -7.28 -0.19 -1.73
N THR A 198 -7.98 0.24 -0.68
CA THR A 198 -9.19 -0.46 -0.22
C THR A 198 -10.30 -0.37 -1.27
N ALA A 199 -10.47 0.79 -1.92
CA ALA A 199 -11.42 0.95 -3.01
C ALA A 199 -11.08 0.03 -4.20
N ILE A 200 -9.81 -0.08 -4.58
CA ILE A 200 -9.35 -1.01 -5.61
C ILE A 200 -9.70 -2.46 -5.23
N LEU A 201 -9.37 -2.88 -4.01
CA LEU A 201 -9.64 -4.24 -3.55
C LEU A 201 -11.13 -4.58 -3.62
N VAL A 202 -12.00 -3.66 -3.18
CA VAL A 202 -13.46 -3.85 -3.14
C VAL A 202 -14.09 -3.83 -4.53
N VAL A 203 -13.70 -2.89 -5.40
CA VAL A 203 -14.32 -2.72 -6.72
C VAL A 203 -13.96 -3.85 -7.69
N PHE A 204 -12.73 -4.37 -7.60
CA PHE A 204 -12.22 -5.36 -8.54
C PHE A 204 -12.10 -6.78 -7.95
N ASN A 205 -12.60 -6.98 -6.71
CA ASN A 205 -12.50 -8.23 -5.92
C ASN A 205 -11.17 -8.97 -6.16
N THR A 206 -10.08 -8.23 -5.99
CA THR A 206 -8.75 -8.76 -6.24
C THR A 206 -8.44 -9.90 -5.26
N ASN A 207 -7.59 -10.84 -5.68
CA ASN A 207 -7.12 -11.95 -4.83
C ASN A 207 -6.66 -11.47 -3.43
N ILE A 208 -6.77 -12.36 -2.44
CA ILE A 208 -6.35 -12.13 -1.04
C ILE A 208 -4.92 -11.57 -0.96
N GLU A 209 -4.04 -11.97 -1.88
CA GLU A 209 -2.66 -11.49 -1.95
C GLU A 209 -2.55 -9.98 -2.19
N PHE A 210 -3.55 -9.34 -2.80
CA PHE A 210 -3.61 -7.88 -2.98
C PHE A 210 -3.61 -7.14 -1.63
N LEU A 211 -4.05 -7.78 -0.53
CA LEU A 211 -3.93 -7.25 0.83
C LEU A 211 -2.48 -6.88 1.19
N LEU A 212 -1.49 -7.48 0.52
CA LEU A 212 -0.09 -7.13 0.72
C LEU A 212 0.23 -5.68 0.31
N THR A 213 -0.49 -5.09 -0.63
CA THR A 213 -0.29 -3.68 -1.05
C THR A 213 -0.81 -2.70 0.01
N LEU A 214 -1.86 -3.09 0.74
CA LEU A 214 -2.43 -2.35 1.86
C LEU A 214 -1.51 -2.32 3.09
N LEU A 215 -0.54 -3.23 3.20
CA LEU A 215 0.39 -3.27 4.34
C LEU A 215 1.16 -1.96 4.51
N ILE A 216 1.58 -1.34 3.41
CA ILE A 216 2.40 -0.11 3.46
C ILE A 216 1.63 1.03 4.17
N PRO A 217 0.43 1.44 3.72
CA PRO A 217 -0.31 2.49 4.42
C PRO A 217 -0.78 2.06 5.81
N ILE A 218 -1.17 0.78 6.01
CA ILE A 218 -1.59 0.25 7.31
C ILE A 218 -0.48 0.40 8.37
N VAL A 219 0.74 -0.04 8.04
CA VAL A 219 1.87 0.00 8.97
C VAL A 219 2.22 1.44 9.34
N LEU A 220 2.17 2.36 8.36
CA LEU A 220 2.46 3.78 8.61
C LEU A 220 1.41 4.42 9.53
N LEU A 221 0.12 4.15 9.32
CA LEU A 221 -0.97 4.66 10.15
C LEU A 221 -0.90 4.13 11.58
N ILE A 222 -0.74 2.82 11.75
CA ILE A 222 -0.64 2.19 13.07
C ILE A 222 0.61 2.71 13.80
N THR A 223 1.75 2.80 13.11
CA THR A 223 2.98 3.32 13.73
C THR A 223 2.82 4.75 14.20
N TYR A 224 2.23 5.60 13.37
CA TYR A 224 2.02 7.00 13.74
C TYR A 224 1.06 7.10 14.93
N TRP A 225 -0.08 6.40 14.88
CA TRP A 225 -1.05 6.40 15.97
C TRP A 225 -0.46 5.92 17.29
N LEU A 226 0.26 4.80 17.28
CA LEU A 226 0.92 4.25 18.48
C LEU A 226 1.97 5.20 19.07
N ASN A 227 2.73 5.92 18.23
CA ASN A 227 3.72 6.89 18.71
C ASN A 227 3.10 8.07 19.46
N GLN A 228 1.85 8.42 19.12
CA GLN A 228 1.14 9.52 19.77
C GLN A 228 0.47 9.08 21.09
N VAL A 229 0.26 7.77 21.29
CA VAL A 229 -0.26 7.24 22.55
C VAL A 229 0.82 7.36 23.62
N ARG A 230 0.66 8.34 24.53
CA ARG A 230 1.63 8.68 25.60
C ARG A 230 1.89 7.58 26.65
N ARG A 231 1.34 6.37 26.50
CA ARG A 231 1.44 5.26 27.46
C ARG A 231 2.22 4.07 26.87
N PRO A 232 3.52 3.91 27.15
CA PRO A 232 4.35 2.86 26.56
C PRO A 232 3.91 1.43 26.95
N LYS A 233 3.19 1.28 28.05
CA LYS A 233 2.61 -0.02 28.47
C LYS A 233 1.49 -0.50 27.53
N VAL A 234 0.67 0.42 27.01
CA VAL A 234 -0.43 0.09 26.08
C VAL A 234 0.14 -0.38 24.74
N TYR A 235 1.22 0.27 24.29
CA TYR A 235 1.98 -0.13 23.11
C TYR A 235 2.44 -1.58 23.19
N ASN A 236 3.16 -1.94 24.27
CA ASN A 236 3.67 -3.30 24.42
C ASN A 236 2.53 -4.32 24.45
N ILE A 237 1.45 -4.07 25.20
CA ILE A 237 0.31 -5.01 25.31
C ILE A 237 -0.32 -5.29 23.94
N ILE A 238 -0.60 -4.25 23.14
CA ILE A 238 -1.19 -4.42 21.80
C ILE A 238 -0.27 -5.26 20.92
N LEU A 239 1.03 -4.98 20.95
CA LEU A 239 2.02 -5.66 20.12
C LEU A 239 2.21 -7.12 20.54
N THR A 240 2.23 -7.42 21.84
CA THR A 240 2.33 -8.80 22.35
C THR A 240 1.09 -9.63 22.00
N ILE A 241 -0.11 -9.04 22.14
CA ILE A 241 -1.37 -9.70 21.75
C ILE A 241 -1.35 -10.02 20.25
N LEU A 242 -0.97 -9.04 19.43
CA LEU A 242 -0.91 -9.20 17.97
C LEU A 242 0.11 -10.28 17.57
N LEU A 243 1.28 -10.31 18.22
CA LEU A 243 2.31 -11.32 18.00
C LEU A 243 1.84 -12.74 18.38
N LEU A 244 1.23 -12.90 19.56
CA LEU A 244 0.71 -14.20 20.01
C LEU A 244 -0.34 -14.74 19.03
N LEU A 245 -1.23 -13.86 18.56
CA LEU A 245 -2.32 -14.25 17.68
C LEU A 245 -1.83 -14.69 16.31
N ILE A 246 -0.81 -14.01 15.76
CA ILE A 246 -0.17 -14.40 14.51
C ILE A 246 0.57 -15.73 14.66
N LEU A 247 1.29 -15.95 15.75
CA LEU A 247 1.99 -17.21 16.01
C LEU A 247 1.02 -18.38 16.11
N VAL A 248 -0.09 -18.20 16.83
CA VAL A 248 -1.15 -19.20 16.93
C VAL A 248 -1.75 -19.46 15.54
N ASN A 249 -2.06 -18.42 14.75
CA ASN A 249 -2.62 -18.61 13.41
C ASN A 249 -1.65 -19.35 12.48
N GLN A 250 -0.36 -19.02 12.50
CA GLN A 250 0.66 -19.74 11.70
C GLN A 250 0.86 -21.19 12.13
N TYR A 251 0.81 -21.46 13.44
CA TYR A 251 0.92 -22.82 13.95
C TYR A 251 -0.27 -23.68 13.48
N TYR A 252 -1.50 -23.19 13.64
CA TYR A 252 -2.71 -23.91 13.22
C TYR A 252 -2.86 -24.06 11.71
N THR A 253 -2.44 -23.07 10.91
CA THR A 253 -2.49 -23.18 9.44
C THR A 253 -1.47 -24.18 8.88
N ARG A 254 -0.37 -24.46 9.58
CA ARG A 254 0.64 -25.47 9.17
C ARG A 254 0.35 -26.88 9.69
N LEU A 255 -0.36 -27.04 10.80
CA LEU A 255 -0.72 -28.35 11.35
C LEU A 255 -1.49 -29.30 10.40
N PRO A 256 -2.47 -28.87 9.57
CA PRO A 256 -3.16 -29.78 8.67
C PRO A 256 -2.29 -30.35 7.54
N ASN A 257 -1.07 -29.82 7.32
CA ASN A 257 -0.12 -30.36 6.36
C ASN A 257 0.85 -31.40 6.97
N PHE A 258 0.72 -31.71 8.27
CA PHE A 258 1.60 -32.64 8.99
C PHE A 258 0.89 -33.91 9.48
N ILE A 259 -0.42 -34.02 9.29
CA ILE A 259 -1.15 -35.27 9.56
C ILE A 259 -1.42 -35.92 8.20
N PRO A 260 -0.79 -37.07 7.89
CA PRO A 260 -1.00 -37.78 6.63
C PRO A 260 -2.42 -38.33 6.50
#